data_AF-A0AAV2Q013-F1
#
_entry.id   AF-A0AAV2Q013-F1
#
_cell.length_a   1.000
_cell.length_b   1.000
_cell.length_c   1.000
_cell.angle_alpha   90.00
_cell.angle_beta   90.00
_cell.angle_gamma   90.00
#
_symmetry.space_group_name_H-M   'P 1'
#
loop_
_entity.id
_entity.type
_entity.pdbx_description
1 polymer ?
#
loop_
_entity_poly.entity_id
_entity_poly.type
_entity_poly.pdbx_seq_one_letter_code
_entity_poly.pdbx_strand_id
1 'polypeptide(L)'
;MCPGDYLAIAGEYFHFSEDTLSWEEAQAACKGCGDKLAVPRYIDVFLSETVKKQLNGDFFVGGRKDTHGIWKGTNGNPLHQYWINGKPLDGEHIDCLGIRLHVQKYFNQKCSIITNKYICQKSTENFDITIYVVCFIIFFIVLLAVVIGIYTYKKRKQSQSKVLDSTTITNPSFGSQPTRHDSENSLYGQTLPTEVKLSGRHDSENSLYGQSVPMGEIRISGRHDSENSIYGKL
;
A
#
# COMPACT_ATOMS: atom_id res chain seq x y z
N MET A 1 24.40 22.51 -3.12
CA MET A 1 24.56 21.71 -1.89
C MET A 1 23.56 22.25 -0.88
N CYS A 2 22.78 21.40 -0.24
CA CYS A 2 21.77 21.87 0.71
C CYS A 2 22.42 22.38 1.99
N PRO A 3 21.88 23.43 2.61
CA PRO A 3 22.53 24.03 3.76
C PRO A 3 22.55 23.05 4.93
N GLY A 4 23.68 22.96 5.63
CA GLY A 4 23.81 22.14 6.85
C GLY A 4 23.15 22.80 8.08
N ASP A 5 23.05 24.13 8.07
CA ASP A 5 22.71 24.91 9.26
C ASP A 5 21.27 25.41 9.20
N TYR A 6 20.39 24.68 9.89
CA TYR A 6 19.02 25.10 10.16
C TYR A 6 18.88 25.62 11.58
N LEU A 7 18.20 26.75 11.69
CA LEU A 7 17.81 27.35 12.94
C LEU A 7 16.43 26.86 13.38
N ALA A 8 16.35 26.24 14.55
CA ALA A 8 15.08 25.84 15.16
C ALA A 8 14.40 27.05 15.82
N ILE A 9 13.16 27.35 15.41
CA ILE A 9 12.31 28.39 16.01
C ILE A 9 10.90 27.81 16.15
N ALA A 10 10.36 27.80 17.37
CA ALA A 10 9.00 27.32 17.67
C ALA A 10 8.67 25.90 17.12
N GLY A 11 9.66 25.01 17.08
CA GLY A 11 9.50 23.64 16.55
C GLY A 11 9.54 23.54 15.02
N GLU A 12 9.82 24.63 14.31
CA GLU A 12 10.08 24.67 12.87
C GLU A 12 11.57 24.96 12.61
N TYR A 13 12.08 24.55 11.46
CA TYR A 13 13.50 24.65 11.10
C TYR A 13 13.67 25.55 9.88
N PHE A 14 14.53 26.56 10.00
CA PHE A 14 14.73 27.59 8.98
C PHE A 14 16.17 27.73 8.58
N HIS A 15 16.43 27.85 7.28
CA HIS A 15 17.72 28.22 6.75
C HIS A 15 17.64 29.61 6.12
N PHE A 16 18.58 30.49 6.47
CA PHE A 16 18.69 31.85 5.94
C PHE A 16 19.82 31.88 4.91
N SER A 17 19.50 32.21 3.66
CA SER A 17 20.52 32.25 2.61
C SER A 17 21.42 33.47 2.73
N GLU A 18 22.66 33.32 2.28
CA GLU A 18 23.52 34.46 1.98
C GLU A 18 23.39 34.91 0.51
N ASP A 19 23.08 33.97 -0.39
CA ASP A 19 22.87 34.24 -1.81
C ASP A 19 21.57 34.99 -2.07
N THR A 20 21.60 35.87 -3.06
CA THR A 20 20.41 36.57 -3.56
C THR A 20 19.92 35.95 -4.87
N LEU A 21 18.64 35.59 -4.92
CA LEU A 21 17.98 34.99 -6.09
C LEU A 21 16.65 35.67 -6.37
N SER A 22 16.10 35.53 -7.57
CA SER A 22 14.69 35.88 -7.82
C SER A 22 13.77 35.00 -6.96
N TRP A 23 12.49 35.38 -6.79
CA TRP A 23 11.60 34.61 -5.92
C TRP A 23 11.41 33.18 -6.45
N GLU A 24 11.27 33.02 -7.76
CA GLU A 24 11.12 31.73 -8.42
C GLU A 24 12.36 30.85 -8.27
N GLU A 25 13.55 31.43 -8.43
CA GLU A 25 14.82 30.73 -8.22
C GLU A 25 15.03 30.34 -6.76
N ALA A 26 14.69 31.23 -5.81
CA ALA A 26 14.74 30.94 -4.39
C ALA A 26 13.80 29.78 -4.00
N GLN A 27 12.58 29.78 -4.55
CA GLN A 27 11.63 28.69 -4.40
C GLN A 27 12.18 27.37 -4.98
N ALA A 28 12.82 27.42 -6.15
CA ALA A 28 13.48 26.27 -6.75
C ALA A 28 14.67 25.77 -5.91
N ALA A 29 15.47 26.69 -5.35
CA ALA A 29 16.60 26.36 -4.49
C ALA A 29 16.17 25.63 -3.22
N CYS A 30 15.14 26.11 -2.52
CA CYS A 30 14.59 25.41 -1.36
C CYS A 30 14.03 24.03 -1.76
N LYS A 31 13.28 23.94 -2.87
CA LYS A 31 12.74 22.66 -3.36
C LYS A 31 13.81 21.66 -3.74
N GLY A 32 14.93 22.10 -4.31
CA GLY A 32 16.09 21.26 -4.63
C GLY A 32 16.66 20.55 -3.40
N CYS A 33 16.31 21.03 -2.20
CA CYS A 33 16.69 20.45 -0.91
C CYS A 33 15.57 19.69 -0.19
N GLY A 34 14.44 19.44 -0.85
CA GLY A 34 13.27 18.84 -0.23
C GLY A 34 12.47 19.82 0.65
N ASP A 35 12.80 21.11 0.59
CA ASP A 35 12.22 22.16 1.42
C ASP A 35 11.30 23.09 0.62
N LYS A 36 10.87 24.17 1.27
CA LYS A 36 10.02 25.22 0.66
C LYS A 36 10.45 26.59 1.16
N LEU A 37 10.13 27.66 0.43
CA LEU A 37 10.22 28.99 1.02
C LEU A 37 9.37 29.09 2.28
N ALA A 38 9.92 29.76 3.28
CA ALA A 38 9.40 29.74 4.63
C ALA A 38 8.01 30.38 4.76
N VAL A 39 7.12 29.69 5.48
CA VAL A 39 5.82 30.21 5.92
C VAL A 39 5.69 29.86 7.41
N PRO A 40 6.35 30.63 8.30
CA PRO A 40 6.34 30.33 9.73
C PRO A 40 4.91 30.23 10.26
N ARG A 41 4.61 29.17 11.01
CA ARG A 41 3.29 28.97 11.62
C ARG A 41 3.00 30.04 12.67
N TYR A 42 4.02 30.43 13.42
CA TYR A 42 3.96 31.44 14.49
C TYR A 42 4.86 32.62 14.11
N ILE A 43 4.33 33.51 13.26
CA ILE A 43 5.12 34.61 12.66
C ILE A 43 5.66 35.60 13.71
N ASP A 44 4.91 35.87 14.75
CA ASP A 44 5.30 36.71 15.89
C ASP A 44 6.49 36.12 16.66
N VAL A 45 6.43 34.81 16.96
CA VAL A 45 7.53 34.09 17.62
C VAL A 45 8.75 34.07 16.69
N PHE A 46 8.54 33.74 15.41
CA PHE A 46 9.58 33.75 14.40
C PHE A 46 10.33 35.09 14.36
N LEU A 47 9.60 36.19 14.19
CA LEU A 47 10.16 37.54 14.14
C LEU A 47 10.91 37.90 15.43
N SER A 48 10.31 37.63 16.59
CA SER A 48 10.95 37.92 17.88
C SER A 48 12.28 37.17 18.07
N GLU A 49 12.35 35.91 17.64
CA GLU A 49 13.57 35.09 17.74
C GLU A 49 14.64 35.53 16.74
N THR A 50 14.25 35.98 15.53
CA THR A 50 15.22 36.54 14.57
C THR A 50 15.90 37.79 15.12
N VAL A 51 15.16 38.66 15.84
CA VAL A 51 15.71 39.85 16.50
C VAL A 51 16.66 39.47 17.64
N LYS A 52 16.27 38.55 18.52
CA LYS A 52 17.14 38.07 19.62
C LYS A 52 18.47 37.51 19.11
N LYS A 53 18.44 36.86 17.95
CA LYS A 53 19.62 36.28 17.29
C LYS A 53 20.36 37.28 16.40
N GLN A 54 19.97 38.55 16.41
CA GLN A 54 20.58 39.64 15.64
C GLN A 54 20.60 39.37 14.13
N LEU A 55 19.64 38.58 13.64
CA LEU A 55 19.47 38.37 12.21
C LEU A 55 18.86 39.62 11.58
N ASN A 56 19.38 40.02 10.43
CA ASN A 56 18.93 41.21 9.72
C ASN A 56 18.97 40.99 8.21
N GLY A 57 18.23 41.82 7.50
CA GLY A 57 18.11 41.81 6.05
C GLY A 57 16.66 41.72 5.61
N ASP A 58 16.51 41.84 4.30
CA ASP A 58 15.28 41.55 3.59
C ASP A 58 15.40 40.13 3.02
N PHE A 59 14.35 39.34 3.16
CA PHE A 59 14.36 37.96 2.68
C PHE A 59 13.07 37.64 1.95
N PHE A 60 13.17 36.92 0.85
CA PHE A 60 12.05 36.22 0.26
C PHE A 60 11.56 35.09 1.17
N VAL A 61 10.23 35.01 1.27
CA VAL A 61 9.50 33.99 2.04
C VAL A 61 8.35 33.47 1.19
N GLY A 62 7.74 32.38 1.64
CA GLY A 62 6.78 31.61 0.87
C GLY A 62 5.40 32.25 0.85
N GLY A 63 5.20 33.32 0.09
CA GLY A 63 3.87 33.90 -0.07
C GLY A 63 3.68 34.63 -1.39
N ARG A 64 2.45 34.58 -1.89
CA ARG A 64 2.05 35.29 -3.10
C ARG A 64 0.60 35.76 -3.08
N LYS A 65 0.28 36.77 -3.88
CA LYS A 65 -1.10 37.17 -4.16
C LYS A 65 -1.75 36.15 -5.10
N ASP A 66 -2.96 35.69 -4.78
CA ASP A 66 -3.74 34.81 -5.65
C ASP A 66 -4.57 35.59 -6.68
N THR A 67 -5.27 34.88 -7.56
CA THR A 67 -6.10 35.46 -8.64
C THR A 67 -7.27 36.30 -8.13
N HIS A 68 -7.66 36.16 -6.86
CA HIS A 68 -8.71 36.94 -6.21
C HIS A 68 -8.14 38.12 -5.42
N GLY A 69 -6.82 38.36 -5.51
CA GLY A 69 -6.13 39.42 -4.80
C GLY A 69 -5.79 39.10 -3.34
N ILE A 70 -5.95 37.85 -2.89
CA ILE A 70 -5.71 37.44 -1.51
C ILE A 70 -4.27 36.94 -1.38
N TRP A 71 -3.55 37.47 -0.38
CA TRP A 71 -2.21 37.00 -0.04
C TRP A 71 -2.26 35.66 0.68
N LYS A 72 -1.60 34.65 0.11
CA LYS A 72 -1.54 33.29 0.64
C LYS A 72 -0.10 32.82 0.77
N GLY A 73 0.16 32.05 1.83
CA GLY A 73 1.39 31.31 1.96
C GLY A 73 1.50 30.20 0.91
N THR A 74 2.69 29.67 0.67
CA THR A 74 2.89 28.48 -0.17
C THR A 74 2.19 27.23 0.38
N ASN A 75 1.74 27.26 1.64
CA ASN A 75 0.86 26.26 2.26
C ASN A 75 -0.64 26.43 1.93
N GLY A 76 -1.02 27.48 1.18
CA GLY A 76 -2.40 27.78 0.80
C GLY A 76 -3.19 28.61 1.82
N ASN A 77 -2.67 28.80 3.04
CA ASN A 77 -3.36 29.56 4.08
C ASN A 77 -3.27 31.08 3.80
N PRO A 78 -4.33 31.85 4.08
CA PRO A 78 -4.25 33.31 4.04
C PRO A 78 -3.16 33.83 4.98
N LEU A 79 -2.45 34.86 4.54
CA LEU A 79 -1.44 35.52 5.37
C LEU A 79 -2.09 36.58 6.24
N HIS A 80 -1.69 36.63 7.52
CA HIS A 80 -2.06 37.70 8.42
C HIS A 80 -1.43 39.03 7.97
N GLN A 81 -2.13 40.14 8.24
CA GLN A 81 -1.72 41.49 7.81
C GLN A 81 -0.54 42.03 8.63
N TYR A 82 0.68 41.58 8.31
CA TYR A 82 1.92 42.07 8.93
C TYR A 82 2.71 43.01 8.01
N TRP A 83 2.05 43.90 7.29
CA TRP A 83 2.70 44.74 6.27
C TRP A 83 3.49 45.90 6.86
N ILE A 84 4.59 46.28 6.20
CA ILE A 84 5.19 47.60 6.39
C ILE A 84 4.19 48.69 5.97
N ASN A 85 4.35 49.88 6.53
CA ASN A 85 3.46 51.00 6.22
C ASN A 85 3.42 51.28 4.70
N GLY A 86 2.21 51.45 4.16
CA GLY A 86 1.98 51.71 2.73
C GLY A 86 2.06 50.48 1.83
N LYS A 87 2.03 49.27 2.39
CA LYS A 87 2.02 48.00 1.65
C LYS A 87 0.81 47.12 2.03
N PRO A 88 0.41 46.14 1.18
CA PRO A 88 1.02 45.76 -0.10
C PRO A 88 0.88 46.86 -1.16
N LEU A 89 1.85 46.96 -2.07
CA LEU A 89 1.70 47.77 -3.29
C LEU A 89 0.87 47.00 -4.31
N ASP A 90 0.03 47.70 -5.05
CA ASP A 90 -0.63 47.14 -6.23
C ASP A 90 0.20 47.40 -7.48
N GLY A 91 0.23 46.43 -8.40
CA GLY A 91 0.95 46.53 -9.66
C GLY A 91 1.23 45.17 -10.28
N GLU A 92 1.49 45.15 -11.58
CA GLU A 92 1.75 43.91 -12.32
C GLU A 92 2.99 43.18 -11.78
N HIS A 93 2.81 41.91 -11.45
CA HIS A 93 3.85 41.01 -10.93
C HIS A 93 4.49 41.44 -9.59
N ILE A 94 3.93 42.41 -8.87
CA ILE A 94 4.39 42.79 -7.52
C ILE A 94 3.75 41.85 -6.48
N ASP A 95 3.82 40.55 -6.75
CA ASP A 95 3.02 39.55 -6.06
C ASP A 95 3.85 38.60 -5.21
N CYS A 96 5.14 38.88 -5.02
CA CYS A 96 6.03 38.03 -4.24
C CYS A 96 6.33 38.62 -2.86
N LEU A 97 6.16 37.78 -1.84
CA LEU A 97 6.29 38.16 -0.44
C LEU A 97 7.75 38.15 -0.01
N GLY A 98 8.15 39.24 0.66
CA GLY A 98 9.36 39.30 1.44
C GLY A 98 9.07 39.69 2.89
N ILE A 99 10.04 39.46 3.75
CA ILE A 99 10.05 39.88 5.14
C ILE A 99 11.30 40.72 5.41
N ARG A 100 11.11 41.85 6.09
CA ARG A 100 12.19 42.73 6.53
C ARG A 100 12.41 42.49 8.01
N LEU A 101 13.48 41.78 8.37
CA LEU A 101 13.65 41.27 9.74
C LEU A 101 13.78 42.39 10.79
N HIS A 102 14.54 43.44 10.52
CA HIS A 102 14.69 44.55 11.47
C HIS A 102 13.39 45.36 11.69
N VAL A 103 12.50 45.41 10.70
CA VAL A 103 11.17 46.06 10.84
C VAL A 103 10.12 45.06 11.35
N GLN A 104 10.40 43.77 11.25
CA GLN A 104 9.49 42.68 11.63
C GLN A 104 8.16 42.73 10.86
N LYS A 105 8.25 42.98 9.56
CA LYS A 105 7.07 43.18 8.70
C LYS A 105 7.31 42.63 7.29
N TYR A 106 6.20 42.27 6.65
CA TYR A 106 6.12 41.89 5.26
C TYR A 106 6.21 43.09 4.32
N PHE A 107 6.74 42.84 3.14
CA PHE A 107 6.66 43.69 1.98
C PHE A 107 6.40 42.83 0.74
N ASN A 108 5.93 43.45 -0.35
CA ASN A 108 5.85 42.81 -1.64
C ASN A 108 6.72 43.51 -2.68
N GLN A 109 7.20 42.72 -3.64
CA GLN A 109 8.03 43.19 -4.75
C GLN A 109 7.84 42.33 -6.01
N LYS A 110 8.48 42.76 -7.10
CA LYS A 110 8.47 42.03 -8.37
C LYS A 110 9.20 40.70 -8.23
N CYS A 111 8.54 39.60 -8.60
CA CYS A 111 9.03 38.25 -8.42
C CYS A 111 10.34 37.96 -9.18
N SER A 112 10.31 38.21 -10.50
CA SER A 112 11.35 37.72 -11.41
C SER A 112 12.45 38.74 -11.73
N ILE A 113 12.25 40.01 -11.36
CA ILE A 113 13.21 41.09 -11.66
C ILE A 113 14.10 41.41 -10.44
N ILE A 114 13.55 41.32 -9.24
CA ILE A 114 14.29 41.66 -8.03
C ILE A 114 14.86 40.38 -7.43
N THR A 115 16.16 40.38 -7.17
CA THR A 115 16.81 39.32 -6.41
C THR A 115 16.87 39.72 -4.93
N ASN A 116 16.76 38.74 -4.04
CA ASN A 116 16.91 38.94 -2.62
C ASN A 116 17.44 37.68 -1.94
N LYS A 117 17.97 37.83 -0.72
CA LYS A 117 18.18 36.68 0.16
C LYS A 117 16.85 35.98 0.38
N TYR A 118 16.86 34.74 0.82
CA TYR A 118 15.65 33.93 0.99
C TYR A 118 15.76 33.04 2.21
N ILE A 119 14.61 32.63 2.74
CA ILE A 119 14.52 31.74 3.89
C ILE A 119 13.83 30.46 3.45
N CYS A 120 14.55 29.34 3.54
CA CYS A 120 13.95 28.03 3.39
C CYS A 120 13.42 27.56 4.74
N GLN A 121 12.28 26.88 4.72
CA GLN A 121 11.75 26.16 5.87
C GLN A 121 11.77 24.67 5.54
N LYS A 122 12.26 23.89 6.50
CA LYS A 122 12.29 22.44 6.37
C LYS A 122 10.88 21.91 6.16
N SER A 123 10.68 21.16 5.09
CA SER A 123 9.40 20.48 4.91
C SER A 123 9.30 19.41 5.98
N THR A 124 8.44 19.63 6.97
CA THR A 124 7.81 18.51 7.67
C THR A 124 6.84 17.92 6.67
N GLU A 125 7.34 17.10 5.75
CA GLU A 125 6.44 16.21 5.03
C GLU A 125 5.69 15.47 6.13
N ASN A 126 4.38 15.72 6.21
CA ASN A 126 3.50 14.83 6.93
C ASN A 126 3.78 13.48 6.26
N PHE A 127 4.55 12.61 6.91
CA PHE A 127 4.53 11.20 6.58
C PHE A 127 3.06 10.85 6.60
N ASP A 128 2.48 10.70 5.41
CA ASP A 128 1.04 10.79 5.23
C ASP A 128 0.44 9.77 6.18
N ILE A 129 -0.16 10.25 7.29
CA ILE A 129 -0.72 9.35 8.29
C ILE A 129 -1.75 8.46 7.60
N THR A 130 -2.38 9.00 6.55
CA THR A 130 -3.19 8.31 5.56
C THR A 130 -2.51 7.06 4.98
N ILE A 131 -1.27 7.14 4.51
CA ILE A 131 -0.52 5.99 3.95
C ILE A 131 -0.26 4.97 5.04
N TYR A 132 0.19 5.39 6.23
CA TYR A 132 0.40 4.46 7.35
C TYR A 132 -0.89 3.77 7.79
N VAL A 133 -2.00 4.50 7.88
CA VAL A 133 -3.32 3.97 8.23
C VAL A 133 -3.82 3.01 7.16
N VAL A 134 -3.68 3.34 5.87
CA VAL A 134 -4.05 2.47 4.76
C VAL A 134 -3.21 1.19 4.76
N CYS A 135 -1.89 1.29 4.91
CA CYS A 135 -0.99 0.13 5.01
C CYS A 135 -1.35 -0.75 6.21
N PHE A 136 -1.66 -0.14 7.36
CA PHE A 136 -2.10 -0.85 8.56
C PHE A 136 -3.42 -1.60 8.30
N ILE A 137 -4.42 -0.96 7.71
CA ILE A 137 -5.70 -1.60 7.35
C ILE A 137 -5.47 -2.79 6.41
N ILE A 138 -4.65 -2.62 5.36
CA ILE A 138 -4.33 -3.70 4.41
C ILE A 138 -3.66 -4.87 5.12
N PHE A 139 -2.72 -4.60 6.03
CA PHE A 139 -2.04 -5.63 6.80
C PHE A 139 -3.03 -6.47 7.63
N PHE A 140 -4.00 -5.84 8.32
CA PHE A 140 -5.03 -6.56 9.07
C PHE A 140 -5.97 -7.37 8.17
N ILE A 141 -6.34 -6.86 6.99
CA ILE A 141 -7.17 -7.60 6.03
C ILE A 141 -6.45 -8.88 5.58
N VAL A 142 -5.14 -8.79 5.28
CA VAL A 142 -4.33 -9.95 4.89
C VAL A 142 -4.20 -10.93 6.05
N LEU A 143 -3.94 -10.47 7.28
CA LEU A 143 -3.90 -11.34 8.46
C LEU A 143 -5.22 -12.07 8.70
N LEU A 144 -6.35 -11.37 8.59
CA LEU A 144 -7.68 -11.98 8.73
C LEU A 144 -7.91 -13.04 7.65
N ALA A 145 -7.55 -12.78 6.40
CA ALA A 145 -7.66 -13.74 5.31
C ALA A 145 -6.82 -15.01 5.58
N VAL A 146 -5.60 -14.84 6.09
CA VAL A 146 -4.73 -15.97 6.48
C VAL A 146 -5.35 -16.78 7.63
N VAL A 147 -5.84 -16.11 8.68
CA VAL A 147 -6.49 -16.79 9.82
C VAL A 147 -7.74 -17.55 9.39
N ILE A 148 -8.59 -16.94 8.55
CA ILE A 148 -9.77 -17.59 7.97
C ILE A 148 -9.35 -18.79 7.10
N GLY A 149 -8.29 -18.66 6.30
CA GLY A 149 -7.71 -19.74 5.52
C GLY A 149 -7.27 -20.93 6.39
N ILE A 150 -6.53 -20.67 7.47
CA ILE A 150 -6.09 -21.70 8.43
C ILE A 150 -7.30 -22.37 9.11
N TYR A 151 -8.28 -21.59 9.55
CA TYR A 151 -9.48 -22.11 10.20
C TYR A 151 -10.31 -23.01 9.28
N THR A 152 -10.56 -22.58 8.05
CA THR A 152 -11.30 -23.35 7.05
C THR A 152 -10.56 -24.62 6.64
N TYR A 153 -9.23 -24.56 6.48
CA TYR A 153 -8.38 -25.73 6.24
C TYR A 153 -8.51 -26.77 7.36
N LYS A 154 -8.39 -26.34 8.62
CA LYS A 154 -8.51 -27.23 9.78
C LYS A 154 -9.89 -27.89 9.86
N LYS A 155 -10.95 -27.12 9.63
CA LYS A 155 -12.34 -27.63 9.62
C LYS A 155 -12.54 -28.69 8.54
N ARG A 156 -12.01 -28.49 7.33
CA ARG A 156 -12.07 -29.48 6.23
C ARG A 156 -11.36 -30.78 6.58
N LYS A 157 -10.16 -30.70 7.19
CA LYS A 157 -9.42 -31.89 7.64
C LYS A 157 -10.18 -32.68 8.72
N GLN A 158 -10.85 -31.99 9.65
CA GLN A 158 -11.70 -32.64 10.65
C GLN A 158 -12.94 -33.30 10.03
N SER A 159 -13.58 -32.70 9.03
CA SER A 159 -14.70 -33.34 8.33
C SER A 159 -14.27 -34.57 7.54
N GLN A 160 -13.09 -34.55 6.89
CA GLN A 160 -12.56 -35.72 6.19
C GLN A 160 -12.21 -36.86 7.15
N SER A 161 -11.65 -36.56 8.33
CA SER A 161 -11.38 -37.56 9.37
C SER A 161 -12.65 -38.23 9.89
N LYS A 162 -13.74 -37.46 10.09
CA LYS A 162 -15.02 -38.02 10.56
C LYS A 162 -15.73 -38.88 9.52
N VAL A 163 -15.57 -38.58 8.23
CA VAL A 163 -16.10 -39.42 7.15
C VAL A 163 -15.35 -40.75 7.08
N LEU A 164 -14.05 -40.76 7.39
CA LEU A 164 -13.24 -41.98 7.41
C LEU A 164 -13.60 -42.89 8.61
N ASP A 165 -13.87 -42.34 9.79
CA ASP A 165 -14.25 -43.13 10.98
C ASP A 165 -15.69 -43.65 10.95
N SER A 166 -16.60 -42.99 10.22
CA SER A 166 -18.01 -43.41 10.14
C SER A 166 -18.28 -44.47 9.07
N THR A 167 -17.26 -44.88 8.31
CA THR A 167 -17.37 -45.97 7.33
C THR A 167 -17.06 -47.30 8.01
N THR A 168 -17.91 -47.70 8.97
CA THR A 168 -17.95 -49.11 9.40
C THR A 168 -18.53 -49.90 8.23
N ILE A 169 -17.70 -50.75 7.61
CA ILE A 169 -18.12 -51.67 6.54
C ILE A 169 -19.06 -52.71 7.18
N THR A 170 -20.36 -52.44 7.17
CA THR A 170 -21.36 -53.51 7.22
C THR A 170 -21.48 -54.05 5.81
N ASN A 171 -21.05 -55.30 5.60
CA ASN A 171 -21.22 -56.09 4.38
C ASN A 171 -22.53 -55.74 3.64
N PRO A 172 -22.49 -55.15 2.44
CA PRO A 172 -23.64 -55.11 1.58
C PRO A 172 -23.69 -56.43 0.78
N SER A 173 -24.76 -57.19 1.00
CA SER A 173 -25.23 -58.19 0.06
C SER A 173 -25.34 -57.58 -1.34
N PHE A 174 -24.70 -58.24 -2.30
CA PHE A 174 -24.63 -57.88 -3.72
C PHE A 174 -26.04 -57.70 -4.32
N GLY A 175 -26.37 -56.47 -4.71
CA GLY A 175 -27.47 -56.16 -5.62
C GLY A 175 -26.91 -55.82 -7.00
N SER A 176 -27.26 -56.60 -8.00
CA SER A 176 -26.91 -56.34 -9.41
C SER A 176 -27.57 -55.05 -9.90
N GLN A 177 -26.79 -54.02 -10.23
CA GLN A 177 -27.28 -52.87 -11.01
C GLN A 177 -26.61 -52.85 -12.39
N PRO A 178 -27.38 -53.02 -13.47
CA PRO A 178 -26.89 -52.83 -14.82
C PRO A 178 -27.28 -51.43 -15.31
N THR A 179 -26.38 -50.45 -15.24
CA THR A 179 -26.49 -49.24 -16.06
C THR A 179 -25.13 -48.70 -16.43
N ARG A 180 -24.97 -48.44 -17.73
CA ARG A 180 -23.84 -47.85 -18.45
C ARG A 180 -23.19 -46.70 -17.66
N HIS A 181 -21.89 -46.84 -17.36
CA HIS A 181 -21.09 -45.78 -16.77
C HIS A 181 -20.00 -45.38 -17.76
N ASP A 182 -20.10 -44.15 -18.29
CA ASP A 182 -19.12 -43.54 -19.19
C ASP A 182 -18.04 -42.77 -18.39
N SER A 183 -17.84 -43.11 -17.11
CA SER A 183 -16.87 -42.46 -16.21
C SER A 183 -15.72 -43.39 -15.85
N GLU A 184 -14.49 -42.86 -15.87
CA GLU A 184 -13.31 -43.52 -15.28
C GLU A 184 -13.59 -43.80 -13.80
N ASN A 185 -13.67 -45.07 -13.42
CA ASN A 185 -13.92 -45.44 -12.03
C ASN A 185 -12.62 -45.96 -11.41
N SER A 186 -12.14 -45.25 -10.39
CA SER A 186 -11.05 -45.72 -9.53
C SER A 186 -11.63 -46.35 -8.27
N LEU A 187 -11.54 -47.68 -8.16
CA LEU A 187 -11.99 -48.41 -6.97
C LEU A 187 -10.80 -48.62 -6.01
N TYR A 188 -10.96 -48.16 -4.77
CA TYR A 188 -9.95 -48.30 -3.72
C TYR A 188 -10.46 -49.21 -2.60
N GLY A 189 -9.71 -50.27 -2.26
CA GLY A 189 -10.05 -51.17 -1.15
C GLY A 189 -8.80 -51.76 -0.48
N GLN A 190 -8.84 -51.99 0.83
CA GLN A 190 -7.71 -52.65 1.54
C GLN A 190 -7.58 -54.13 1.20
N THR A 191 -8.69 -54.81 0.87
CA THR A 191 -8.71 -56.21 0.46
C THR A 191 -9.72 -56.35 -0.68
N LEU A 192 -9.27 -56.82 -1.84
CA LEU A 192 -10.18 -57.06 -2.96
C LEU A 192 -11.01 -58.34 -2.69
N PRO A 193 -12.32 -58.35 -3.01
CA PRO A 193 -13.14 -59.54 -2.88
C PRO A 193 -12.63 -60.65 -3.80
N THR A 194 -12.87 -61.91 -3.41
CA THR A 194 -12.39 -63.12 -4.10
C THR A 194 -12.93 -63.31 -5.51
N GLU A 195 -14.00 -62.60 -5.86
CA GLU A 195 -14.55 -62.56 -7.22
C GLU A 195 -14.94 -61.11 -7.56
N VAL A 196 -14.30 -60.55 -8.59
CA VAL A 196 -14.65 -59.25 -9.17
C VAL A 196 -15.22 -59.51 -10.55
N LYS A 197 -16.52 -59.30 -10.71
CA LYS A 197 -17.20 -59.51 -12.00
C LYS A 197 -17.50 -58.15 -12.63
N LEU A 198 -16.71 -57.78 -13.63
CA LEU A 198 -17.00 -56.65 -14.51
C LEU A 198 -17.80 -57.20 -15.69
N SER A 199 -19.08 -56.81 -15.78
CA SER A 199 -19.95 -57.19 -16.89
C SER A 199 -20.58 -55.96 -17.53
N GLY A 200 -20.30 -55.72 -18.80
CA GLY A 200 -20.81 -54.57 -19.55
C GLY A 200 -19.98 -54.22 -20.78
N ARG A 201 -20.45 -53.24 -21.55
CA ARG A 201 -19.66 -52.56 -22.58
C ARG A 201 -18.99 -51.37 -21.89
N HIS A 202 -17.65 -51.37 -21.85
CA HIS A 202 -16.88 -50.33 -21.19
C HIS A 202 -15.98 -49.67 -22.22
N ASP A 203 -16.17 -48.38 -22.42
CA ASP A 203 -15.42 -47.55 -23.37
C ASP A 203 -14.40 -46.65 -22.64
N SER A 204 -14.20 -46.85 -21.33
CA SER A 204 -13.30 -46.06 -20.45
C SER A 204 -12.23 -46.92 -19.76
N GLU A 205 -11.08 -46.32 -19.44
CA GLU A 205 -10.01 -46.98 -18.66
C GLU A 205 -10.45 -47.12 -17.19
N ASN A 206 -10.30 -48.31 -16.62
CA ASN A 206 -10.56 -48.53 -15.20
C ASN A 206 -9.30 -49.00 -14.47
N SER A 207 -9.06 -48.40 -13.31
CA SER A 207 -7.94 -48.74 -12.44
C SER A 207 -8.43 -49.27 -11.11
N LEU A 208 -8.02 -50.50 -10.79
CA LEU A 208 -8.32 -51.14 -9.50
C LEU A 208 -7.08 -51.10 -8.61
N TYR A 209 -7.21 -50.52 -7.41
CA TYR A 209 -6.12 -50.41 -6.44
C TYR A 209 -6.45 -51.17 -5.15
N GLY A 210 -5.63 -52.18 -4.81
CA GLY A 210 -5.77 -52.96 -3.57
C GLY A 210 -4.45 -53.39 -2.95
N GLN A 211 -4.40 -53.55 -1.62
CA GLN A 211 -3.16 -53.94 -0.91
C GLN A 211 -2.83 -55.44 -1.05
N SER A 212 -3.83 -56.31 -1.22
CA SER A 212 -3.66 -57.75 -1.42
C SER A 212 -4.70 -58.28 -2.42
N VAL A 213 -4.26 -58.97 -3.46
CA VAL A 213 -5.15 -59.62 -4.45
C VAL A 213 -5.20 -61.12 -4.13
N PRO A 214 -6.36 -61.69 -3.73
CA PRO A 214 -6.47 -63.13 -3.55
C PRO A 214 -6.24 -63.85 -4.89
N MET A 215 -5.56 -65.00 -4.87
CA MET A 215 -5.24 -65.82 -6.05
C MET A 215 -6.49 -66.59 -6.57
N GLY A 216 -7.60 -65.88 -6.79
CA GLY A 216 -8.84 -66.38 -7.36
C GLY A 216 -9.04 -65.90 -8.80
N GLU A 217 -9.85 -66.61 -9.59
CA GLU A 217 -10.10 -66.29 -11.00
C GLU A 217 -10.78 -64.92 -11.16
N ILE A 218 -10.04 -63.93 -11.68
CA ILE A 218 -10.60 -62.68 -12.16
C ILE A 218 -11.26 -62.95 -13.51
N ARG A 219 -12.59 -62.90 -13.56
CA ARG A 219 -13.36 -63.10 -14.80
C ARG A 219 -13.89 -61.76 -15.31
N ILE A 220 -13.32 -61.31 -16.42
CA ILE A 220 -13.77 -60.15 -17.17
C ILE A 220 -14.68 -60.67 -18.31
N SER A 221 -15.91 -60.19 -18.40
CA SER A 221 -16.85 -60.60 -19.46
C SER A 221 -17.50 -59.38 -20.12
N GLY A 222 -17.20 -59.14 -21.40
CA GLY A 222 -17.73 -58.00 -22.15
C GLY A 222 -16.89 -57.66 -23.39
N ARG A 223 -17.34 -56.65 -24.16
CA ARG A 223 -16.53 -56.00 -25.19
C ARG A 223 -15.87 -54.79 -24.54
N HIS A 224 -14.53 -54.76 -24.54
CA HIS A 224 -13.71 -53.72 -23.95
C HIS A 224 -12.88 -53.08 -25.06
N ASP A 225 -13.03 -51.78 -25.24
CA ASP A 225 -12.33 -51.03 -26.28
C ASP A 225 -11.17 -50.18 -25.67
N SER A 226 -10.84 -50.37 -24.38
CA SER A 226 -9.83 -49.64 -23.58
C SER A 226 -8.97 -50.54 -22.68
N GLU A 227 -7.77 -50.06 -22.30
CA GLU A 227 -6.84 -50.77 -21.39
C GLU A 227 -7.31 -50.69 -19.93
N ASN A 228 -7.28 -51.82 -19.21
CA ASN A 228 -7.61 -51.87 -17.77
C ASN A 228 -6.38 -52.29 -16.98
N SER A 229 -6.11 -51.59 -15.88
CA SER A 229 -4.93 -51.83 -15.05
C SER A 229 -5.32 -52.26 -13.63
N ILE A 230 -4.70 -53.34 -13.15
CA ILE A 230 -4.88 -53.86 -11.79
C ILE A 230 -3.57 -53.71 -11.04
N TYR A 231 -3.60 -52.97 -9.94
CA TYR A 231 -2.44 -52.74 -9.09
C TYR A 231 -2.67 -53.32 -7.69
N GLY A 232 -1.79 -54.24 -7.29
CA GLY A 232 -1.77 -54.76 -5.93
C GLY A 232 -0.54 -55.63 -5.65
N LYS A 233 -0.33 -55.93 -4.36
CA LYS A 233 0.70 -56.88 -3.91
C LYS A 233 0.12 -58.30 -4.03
N LEU A 234 0.82 -59.18 -4.74
CA LEU A 234 0.55 -60.63 -4.78
C LEU A 234 0.87 -61.28 -3.43
#